data_AF-A8NNJ3-F1
#
_entry.id   AF-A8NNJ3-F1
#
_cell.length_a   1.000
_cell.length_b   1.000
_cell.length_c   1.000
_cell.angle_alpha   90.00
_cell.angle_beta   90.00
_cell.angle_gamma   90.00
#
_symmetry.space_group_name_H-M   'P 1'
#
loop_
_entity.id
_entity.type
_entity.pdbx_description
1 polymer ?
#
loop_
_entity_poly.entity_id
_entity_poly.type
_entity_poly.pdbx_seq_one_letter_code
_entity_poly.pdbx_strand_id
1 'polypeptide(L)'
;METSQLTEFHIFTDASKVAYSAAIYILNHRYQDTYSNSFLIYAKSRIAPIKGMLIPRLELLSVLIGVRAAQFVLKQLNLENNEVTLWTDSKCVLYWIQNYTKLLPRFVQNRIEEIRKSNFELKYIPSDQNPADIATKGVSPLKLQNCKQWWKGPR
;
A
#
# COMPACT_ATOMS: atom_id res chain seq x y z
N MET A 1 -8.47 25.05 23.45
CA MET A 1 -7.31 24.66 22.63
C MET A 1 -7.68 23.35 21.97
N GLU A 2 -8.01 23.37 20.68
CA GLU A 2 -8.27 22.13 19.93
C GLU A 2 -6.98 21.32 19.88
N THR A 3 -7.01 20.10 20.41
CA THR A 3 -5.94 19.14 20.25
C THR A 3 -5.90 18.73 18.78
N SER A 4 -4.92 19.25 18.02
CA SER A 4 -4.72 18.87 16.63
C SER A 4 -4.48 17.35 16.54
N GLN A 5 -5.45 16.62 15.99
CA GLN A 5 -5.28 15.21 15.65
C GLN A 5 -4.50 15.15 14.34
N LEU A 6 -3.32 14.52 14.36
CA LEU A 6 -2.60 14.22 13.14
C LEU A 6 -3.15 12.90 12.58
N THR A 7 -3.70 12.97 11.37
CA THR A 7 -4.24 11.81 10.64
C THR A 7 -3.32 11.47 9.48
N GLU A 8 -2.73 10.28 9.55
CA GLU A 8 -1.81 9.74 8.55
C GLU A 8 -2.45 8.58 7.79
N PHE A 9 -2.11 8.46 6.51
CA PHE A 9 -2.56 7.36 5.67
C PHE A 9 -1.40 6.42 5.35
N HIS A 10 -1.58 5.14 5.64
CA HIS A 10 -0.59 4.10 5.35
C HIS A 10 -1.17 3.10 4.34
N ILE A 11 -0.51 2.96 3.19
CA ILE A 11 -0.88 2.01 2.16
C ILE A 11 0.14 0.89 2.12
N PHE A 12 -0.31 -0.33 2.33
CA PHE A 12 0.51 -1.52 2.21
C PHE A 12 0.19 -2.21 0.90
N THR A 13 1.21 -2.62 0.17
CA THR A 13 1.06 -3.28 -1.12
C THR A 13 1.85 -4.56 -1.14
N ASP A 14 1.31 -5.58 -1.80
CA ASP A 14 1.99 -6.86 -1.96
C ASP A 14 1.56 -7.54 -3.26
N ALA A 15 2.40 -8.45 -3.76
CA ALA A 15 2.08 -9.28 -4.90
C ALA A 15 2.63 -10.71 -4.78
N SER A 16 1.79 -11.66 -5.17
CA SER A 16 2.15 -13.06 -5.36
C SER A 16 1.97 -13.48 -6.82
N LYS A 17 2.30 -14.73 -7.14
CA LYS A 17 2.01 -15.31 -8.47
C LYS A 17 0.51 -15.38 -8.79
N VAL A 18 -0.36 -15.27 -7.77
CA VAL A 18 -1.81 -15.48 -7.89
C VAL A 18 -2.58 -14.16 -7.86
N ALA A 19 -2.14 -13.18 -7.07
CA ALA A 19 -2.83 -11.92 -6.91
C ALA A 19 -1.88 -10.80 -6.50
N TYR A 20 -2.31 -9.56 -6.70
CA TYR A 20 -1.66 -8.37 -6.17
C TYR A 20 -2.69 -7.50 -5.47
N SER A 21 -2.29 -6.87 -4.36
CA SER A 21 -3.21 -6.21 -3.44
C SER A 21 -2.68 -4.89 -2.90
N ALA A 22 -3.60 -4.08 -2.40
CA ALA A 22 -3.32 -2.91 -1.58
C ALA A 22 -4.30 -2.83 -0.41
N ALA A 23 -3.83 -2.42 0.76
CA ALA A 23 -4.61 -2.19 1.97
C ALA A 23 -4.27 -0.80 2.53
N ILE A 24 -5.29 -0.02 2.85
CA ILE A 24 -5.18 1.38 3.27
C ILE A 24 -5.67 1.51 4.70
N TYR A 25 -4.81 2.06 5.54
CA TYR A 25 -5.06 2.31 6.95
C TYR A 25 -5.03 3.80 7.24
N ILE A 26 -5.92 4.23 8.14
CA ILE A 26 -5.81 5.53 8.82
C ILE A 26 -5.18 5.29 10.18
N LEU A 27 -4.12 6.04 10.48
CA LEU A 27 -3.53 6.15 11.80
C LEU A 27 -3.91 7.51 12.40
N ASN A 28 -4.57 7.48 13.56
CA ASN A 28 -4.91 8.70 14.30
C ASN A 28 -4.00 8.83 15.52
N HIS A 29 -3.19 9.89 15.53
CA HIS A 29 -2.36 10.26 16.67
C HIS A 29 -3.17 11.13 17.62
N ARG A 30 -3.38 10.65 18.85
CA ARG A 30 -3.90 11.50 19.93
C ARG A 30 -2.71 12.00 20.74
N TYR A 31 -2.56 13.32 20.81
CA TYR A 31 -1.43 14.02 21.46
C TYR A 31 -1.20 13.66 22.95
N GLN A 32 -2.10 12.90 23.57
CA GLN A 32 -2.04 12.46 24.97
C GLN A 32 -2.15 10.94 25.16
N ASP A 33 -2.29 10.16 24.09
CA ASP A 33 -2.47 8.72 24.18
C ASP A 33 -1.21 8.01 23.71
N THR A 34 -0.68 7.08 24.51
CA THR A 34 0.41 6.18 24.11
C THR A 34 -0.05 5.16 23.06
N TYR A 35 -1.36 5.11 22.78
CA TYR A 35 -1.98 4.21 21.83
C TYR A 35 -2.47 4.96 20.59
N SER A 36 -1.72 4.81 19.49
CA SER A 36 -2.19 5.09 18.14
C SER A 36 -3.29 4.08 17.77
N ASN A 37 -4.41 4.58 17.25
CA ASN A 37 -5.48 3.72 16.73
C ASN A 37 -5.39 3.67 15.21
N SER A 38 -5.22 2.45 14.70
CA SER A 38 -5.12 2.16 13.27
C SER A 38 -6.35 1.38 12.81
N PHE A 39 -6.92 1.80 11.68
CA PHE A 39 -8.12 1.22 11.11
C PHE A 39 -7.94 0.95 9.61
N LEU A 40 -8.23 -0.28 9.19
CA LEU A 40 -8.37 -0.60 7.77
C LEU A 40 -9.62 0.09 7.22
N ILE A 41 -9.44 0.99 6.25
CA ILE A 41 -10.55 1.74 5.65
C ILE A 41 -10.85 1.34 4.21
N TYR A 42 -9.88 0.74 3.52
CA TYR A 42 -10.06 0.29 2.15
C TYR A 42 -9.07 -0.82 1.81
N ALA A 43 -9.52 -1.82 1.07
CA ALA A 43 -8.65 -2.86 0.52
C ALA A 43 -9.05 -3.18 -0.91
N LYS A 44 -8.06 -3.50 -1.75
CA LYS A 44 -8.27 -3.86 -3.15
C LYS A 44 -7.32 -4.96 -3.56
N SER A 45 -7.86 -6.05 -4.09
CA SER A 45 -7.09 -7.15 -4.67
C SER A 45 -7.46 -7.35 -6.13
N ARG A 46 -6.50 -7.84 -6.91
CA ARG A 46 -6.69 -8.24 -8.30
C ARG A 46 -5.97 -9.56 -8.56
N ILE A 47 -6.63 -10.45 -9.31
CA ILE A 47 -6.03 -11.72 -9.73
C ILE A 47 -4.93 -11.42 -10.76
N ALA A 48 -3.79 -12.10 -10.62
CA ALA A 48 -2.67 -12.01 -11.55
C ALA A 48 -3.10 -12.52 -12.94
N PRO A 49 -2.55 -11.97 -14.04
CA PRO A 49 -2.93 -12.39 -15.39
C PRO A 49 -2.68 -13.88 -15.62
N ILE A 50 -3.66 -14.58 -16.22
CA ILE A 50 -3.60 -16.02 -16.52
C ILE A 50 -2.40 -16.36 -17.41
N LYS A 51 -2.06 -15.46 -18.35
CA LYS A 51 -0.89 -15.62 -19.25
C LYS A 51 0.46 -15.57 -18.52
N GLY A 52 0.46 -15.34 -17.21
CA GLY A 52 1.66 -15.20 -16.41
C GLY A 52 2.29 -13.81 -16.52
N MET A 53 2.93 -13.39 -15.44
CA MET A 53 3.71 -12.16 -15.37
C MET A 53 4.85 -12.35 -14.37
N LEU A 54 5.99 -11.71 -14.62
CA LEU A 54 7.11 -11.73 -13.69
C LEU A 54 6.72 -11.09 -12.35
N ILE A 55 7.18 -11.67 -11.24
CA ILE A 55 6.91 -11.17 -9.88
C ILE A 55 7.24 -9.68 -9.74
N PRO A 56 8.41 -9.16 -10.18
CA PRO A 56 8.69 -7.73 -10.09
C PRO A 56 7.67 -6.82 -10.80
N ARG A 57 7.05 -7.30 -11.88
CA ARG A 57 5.99 -6.54 -12.56
C ARG A 57 4.67 -6.60 -11.80
N LEU A 58 4.37 -7.72 -11.13
CA LEU A 58 3.20 -7.82 -10.26
C LEU A 58 3.36 -6.96 -9.01
N GLU A 59 4.55 -6.92 -8.41
CA GLU A 59 4.88 -6.00 -7.31
C GLU A 59 4.76 -4.53 -7.77
N LEU A 60 5.22 -4.20 -8.99
CA LEU A 60 5.00 -2.85 -9.52
C LEU A 60 3.50 -2.53 -9.71
N LEU A 61 2.71 -3.53 -10.09
CA LEU A 61 1.26 -3.38 -10.22
C LEU A 61 0.57 -3.25 -8.85
N SER A 62 1.04 -3.91 -7.79
CA SER A 62 0.51 -3.75 -6.44
C SER A 62 0.70 -2.31 -5.95
N VAL A 63 1.89 -1.75 -6.12
CA VAL A 63 2.17 -0.35 -5.81
C VAL A 63 1.25 0.59 -6.60
N LEU A 64 1.10 0.36 -7.91
CA LEU A 64 0.25 1.18 -8.75
C LEU A 64 -1.23 1.17 -8.32
N ILE A 65 -1.79 -0.01 -7.99
CA ILE A 65 -3.17 -0.06 -7.49
C ILE A 65 -3.30 0.57 -6.11
N GLY A 66 -2.26 0.51 -5.28
CA GLY A 66 -2.19 1.20 -4.00
C GLY A 66 -2.27 2.72 -4.18
N VAL A 67 -1.48 3.29 -5.09
CA VAL A 67 -1.53 4.72 -5.43
C VAL A 67 -2.93 5.14 -5.88
N ARG A 68 -3.50 4.42 -6.85
CA ARG A 68 -4.85 4.73 -7.37
C ARG A 68 -5.93 4.60 -6.32
N ALA A 69 -5.84 3.57 -5.47
CA ALA A 69 -6.80 3.36 -4.38
C ALA A 69 -6.72 4.47 -3.34
N ALA A 70 -5.51 4.89 -2.95
CA ALA A 70 -5.32 6.01 -2.03
C ALA A 70 -5.85 7.32 -2.60
N GLN A 71 -5.52 7.66 -3.84
CA GLN A 71 -6.05 8.87 -4.48
C GLN A 71 -7.58 8.86 -4.54
N PHE A 72 -8.19 7.71 -4.83
CA PHE A 72 -9.65 7.56 -4.78
C PHE A 72 -10.19 7.81 -3.37
N VAL A 73 -9.64 7.13 -2.36
CA VAL A 73 -10.08 7.24 -0.96
C VAL A 73 -9.94 8.67 -0.45
N LEU A 74 -8.77 9.28 -0.60
CA LEU A 74 -8.51 10.65 -0.15
C LEU A 74 -9.47 11.64 -0.81
N LYS A 75 -9.74 11.47 -2.11
CA LYS A 75 -10.74 12.28 -2.81
C LYS A 75 -12.16 12.08 -2.29
N GLN A 76 -12.56 10.85 -1.98
CA GLN A 76 -13.90 10.61 -1.43
C GLN A 76 -14.06 11.16 -0.01
N LEU A 77 -12.96 11.30 0.73
CA LEU A 77 -12.94 11.84 2.09
C LEU A 77 -12.64 13.35 2.15
N ASN A 78 -12.34 14.00 1.02
CA ASN A 78 -11.84 15.39 0.94
C ASN A 78 -10.56 15.61 1.77
N LEU A 79 -9.60 14.69 1.67
CA LEU A 79 -8.34 14.65 2.42
C LEU A 79 -7.11 14.58 1.51
N GLU A 80 -7.18 15.15 0.30
CA GLU A 80 -6.13 15.03 -0.72
C GLU A 80 -4.78 15.65 -0.30
N ASN A 81 -4.77 16.53 0.70
CA ASN A 81 -3.56 17.19 1.20
C ASN A 81 -2.91 16.48 2.40
N ASN A 82 -3.46 15.35 2.86
CA ASN A 82 -2.88 14.61 3.98
C ASN A 82 -1.59 13.89 3.60
N GLU A 83 -0.75 13.64 4.60
CA GLU A 83 0.46 12.84 4.43
C GLU A 83 0.12 11.37 4.20
N VAL A 84 0.81 10.78 3.22
CA VAL A 84 0.56 9.43 2.73
C VAL A 84 1.88 8.69 2.60
N THR A 85 2.00 7.58 3.33
CA THR A 85 3.11 6.64 3.19
C THR A 85 2.65 5.37 2.50
N LEU A 86 3.31 5.00 1.40
CA LEU A 86 3.12 3.73 0.71
C LEU A 86 4.30 2.79 1.01
N TRP A 87 3.96 1.63 1.55
CA TRP A 87 4.86 0.57 1.97
C TRP A 87 4.85 -0.59 0.96
N THR A 88 6.04 -1.06 0.64
CA THR A 88 6.26 -2.27 -0.17
C THR A 88 7.47 -3.03 0.37
N ASP A 89 7.42 -4.35 0.30
CA ASP A 89 8.55 -5.23 0.59
C ASP A 89 9.41 -5.52 -0.65
N SER A 90 9.01 -5.02 -1.83
CA SER A 90 9.79 -5.15 -3.05
C SER A 90 10.89 -4.09 -3.15
N LYS A 91 12.10 -4.47 -2.79
CA LYS A 91 13.32 -3.67 -3.06
C LYS A 91 13.52 -3.42 -4.56
N CYS A 92 13.07 -4.34 -5.42
CA CYS A 92 13.17 -4.19 -6.86
C CYS A 92 12.31 -3.02 -7.36
N VAL A 93 11.05 -2.94 -6.89
CA VAL A 93 10.15 -1.85 -7.24
C VAL A 93 10.65 -0.52 -6.68
N LEU A 94 11.11 -0.48 -5.42
CA LEU A 94 11.71 0.73 -4.84
C LEU A 94 12.90 1.22 -5.68
N TYR A 95 13.80 0.31 -6.07
CA TYR A 95 14.93 0.65 -6.93
C TYR A 95 14.46 1.23 -8.27
N TRP A 96 13.45 0.62 -8.91
CA TRP A 96 12.91 1.15 -10.16
C TRP A 96 12.30 2.54 -10.00
N ILE A 97 11.52 2.78 -8.93
CA ILE A 97 10.88 4.08 -8.70
C ILE A 97 11.90 5.17 -8.36
N GLN A 98 13.00 4.81 -7.69
CA GLN A 98 14.09 5.74 -7.36
C GLN A 98 15.06 5.99 -8.53
N ASN A 99 15.02 5.15 -9.56
CA ASN A 99 15.94 5.25 -10.68
C ASN A 99 15.43 6.21 -11.77
N TYR A 100 16.06 7.38 -11.89
CA TYR A 100 15.76 8.39 -12.91
C TYR A 100 16.70 8.35 -14.12
N THR A 101 17.74 7.50 -14.09
CA THR A 101 18.84 7.56 -15.07
C THR A 101 18.82 6.43 -16.09
N LYS A 102 18.16 5.30 -15.79
CA LYS A 102 18.11 4.14 -16.69
C LYS A 102 16.82 4.10 -17.51
N LEU A 103 16.96 3.74 -18.79
CA LEU A 103 15.84 3.37 -19.64
C LEU A 103 15.26 2.03 -19.15
N LEU A 104 14.08 2.08 -18.53
CA LEU A 104 13.31 0.90 -18.16
C LEU A 104 12.38 0.51 -19.32
N PRO A 105 11.96 -0.77 -19.42
CA PRO A 105 10.97 -1.17 -20.41
C PRO A 105 9.71 -0.31 -20.30
N ARG A 106 9.10 0.07 -21.43
CA ARG A 106 7.94 0.99 -21.48
C ARG A 106 6.79 0.62 -20.53
N PHE A 107 6.54 -0.68 -20.35
CA PHE A 107 5.56 -1.16 -19.36
C PHE A 107 5.85 -0.68 -17.94
N VAL A 108 7.12 -0.76 -17.54
CA VAL A 108 7.63 -0.39 -16.22
C VAL A 108 7.67 1.14 -16.10
N GLN A 109 8.26 1.80 -17.10
CA GLN A 109 8.42 3.27 -17.15
C GLN A 109 7.09 4.01 -16.98
N ASN A 110 6.06 3.68 -17.78
CA ASN A 110 4.76 4.38 -17.73
C ASN A 110 4.10 4.28 -16.35
N ARG A 111 4.30 3.17 -15.64
CA ARG A 111 3.70 2.93 -14.32
C ARG A 111 4.46 3.67 -13.22
N ILE A 112 5.79 3.72 -13.32
CA ILE A 112 6.64 4.50 -12.41
C ILE A 112 6.31 5.99 -12.53
N GLU A 113 6.13 6.50 -13.75
CA GLU A 113 5.75 7.89 -13.97
C GLU A 113 4.40 8.22 -13.31
N GLU A 114 3.45 7.30 -13.36
CA GLU A 114 2.18 7.46 -12.66
C GLU A 114 2.33 7.41 -11.14
N ILE A 115 3.13 6.48 -10.61
CA ILE A 115 3.42 6.38 -9.17
C ILE A 115 4.10 7.66 -8.67
N ARG A 116 5.09 8.18 -9.39
CA ARG A 116 5.81 9.41 -9.02
C ARG A 116 4.91 10.62 -8.96
N LYS A 117 3.89 10.72 -9.82
CA LYS A 117 2.92 11.82 -9.82
C LYS A 117 2.07 11.90 -8.56
N SER A 118 1.98 10.84 -7.75
CA SER A 118 1.22 10.87 -6.51
C SER A 118 1.94 11.63 -5.40
N ASN A 119 3.25 11.82 -5.49
CA ASN A 119 4.10 12.42 -4.45
C ASN A 119 3.97 11.75 -3.07
N PHE A 120 3.57 10.48 -3.03
CA PHE A 120 3.49 9.73 -1.78
C PHE A 120 4.89 9.32 -1.31
N GLU A 121 5.10 9.29 -0.01
CA GLU A 121 6.33 8.79 0.56
C GLU A 121 6.41 7.27 0.36
N LEU A 122 7.50 6.78 -0.21
CA LEU A 122 7.69 5.34 -0.46
C LEU A 122 8.69 4.76 0.53
N LYS A 123 8.27 3.73 1.27
CA LYS A 123 9.11 3.06 2.27
C LYS A 123 9.16 1.56 2.07
N TYR A 124 10.30 0.98 2.46
CA TYR A 124 10.46 -0.46 2.56
C TYR A 124 9.84 -0.97 3.87
N ILE A 125 9.20 -2.13 3.81
CA ILE A 125 8.80 -2.91 5.00
C ILE A 125 9.19 -4.38 4.83
N PRO A 126 9.59 -5.08 5.90
CA PRO A 126 9.73 -6.55 5.86
C PRO A 126 8.41 -7.26 5.54
N SER A 127 8.45 -8.33 4.74
CA SER A 127 7.25 -9.07 4.32
C SER A 127 6.42 -9.63 5.48
N ASP A 128 7.06 -10.05 6.57
CA ASP A 128 6.39 -10.56 7.78
C ASP A 128 5.61 -9.47 8.54
N GLN A 129 5.97 -8.21 8.34
CA GLN A 129 5.27 -7.05 8.89
C GLN A 129 4.25 -6.47 7.91
N ASN A 130 4.22 -6.91 6.66
CA ASN A 130 3.35 -6.38 5.62
C ASN A 130 1.93 -6.98 5.71
N PRO A 131 0.90 -6.24 6.12
CA PRO A 131 -0.46 -6.78 6.18
C PRO A 131 -1.04 -7.11 4.80
N ALA A 132 -0.57 -6.51 3.71
CA ALA A 132 -1.07 -6.78 2.37
C ALA A 132 -0.77 -8.21 1.88
N ASP A 133 0.24 -8.85 2.46
CA ASP A 133 0.63 -10.26 2.22
C ASP A 133 -0.52 -11.25 2.54
N ILE A 134 -1.35 -10.92 3.53
CA ILE A 134 -2.54 -11.72 3.89
C ILE A 134 -3.53 -11.78 2.72
N ALA A 135 -3.64 -10.70 1.96
CA ALA A 135 -4.55 -10.60 0.82
C ALA A 135 -4.03 -11.28 -0.45
N THR A 136 -2.72 -11.55 -0.57
CA THR A 136 -2.12 -12.19 -1.75
C THR A 136 -1.83 -13.68 -1.54
N LYS A 137 -1.64 -14.13 -0.28
CA LYS A 137 -1.51 -15.54 0.10
C LYS A 137 -2.84 -16.28 0.18
N GLY A 138 -3.92 -15.53 0.39
CA GLY A 138 -5.25 -16.09 0.62
C GLY A 138 -5.39 -16.55 2.08
N VAL A 139 -6.55 -16.26 2.65
CA VAL A 139 -6.87 -16.59 4.04
C VAL A 139 -8.33 -17.01 4.13
N SER A 140 -8.62 -18.03 4.92
CA SER A 140 -10.01 -18.46 5.13
C SER A 140 -10.78 -17.39 5.92
N PRO A 141 -12.11 -17.25 5.71
CA PRO A 141 -12.91 -16.26 6.43
C PRO A 141 -12.76 -16.34 7.97
N LEU A 142 -12.70 -17.56 8.52
CA LEU A 142 -12.51 -17.78 9.96
C LEU A 142 -11.15 -17.29 10.49
N LYS A 143 -10.08 -17.50 9.71
CA LYS A 143 -8.75 -17.00 10.08
C LYS A 143 -8.69 -15.48 9.91
N LEU A 144 -9.30 -14.95 8.84
CA LEU A 144 -9.35 -13.52 8.56
C LEU A 144 -10.05 -12.77 9.69
N GLN A 145 -11.17 -13.27 10.19
CA GLN A 145 -11.93 -12.65 11.28
C GLN A 145 -11.05 -12.33 12.50
N ASN A 146 -10.10 -13.21 12.83
CA ASN A 146 -9.24 -13.07 14.01
C ASN A 146 -7.85 -12.50 13.67
N CYS A 147 -7.61 -12.10 12.41
CA CYS A 147 -6.30 -11.65 11.96
C CYS A 147 -6.02 -10.20 12.37
N LYS A 148 -5.39 -10.02 13.53
CA LYS A 148 -5.06 -8.68 14.07
C LYS A 148 -4.17 -7.88 13.14
N GLN A 149 -3.21 -8.51 12.46
CA GLN A 149 -2.32 -7.84 11.52
C GLN A 149 -3.11 -7.21 10.35
N TRP A 150 -4.11 -7.93 9.81
CA TRP A 150 -4.98 -7.38 8.77
C TRP A 150 -5.86 -6.24 9.27
N TRP A 151 -6.55 -6.42 10.40
CA TRP A 151 -7.57 -5.44 10.84
C TRP A 151 -7.00 -4.22 11.56
N LYS A 152 -5.87 -4.38 12.25
CA LYS A 152 -5.24 -3.31 13.04
C LYS A 152 -4.00 -2.71 12.37
N GLY A 153 -3.50 -3.30 11.28
CA GLY A 153 -2.41 -2.73 10.51
C GLY A 153 -1.15 -2.39 11.34
N PRO A 154 -0.36 -1.38 10.92
CA PRO A 154 0.76 -0.87 11.72
C PRO A 154 0.25 -0.23 13.01
N ARG A 155 1.06 -0.30 14.07
CA ARG A 155 0.84 0.43 15.32
C ARG A 155 1.76 1.63 15.38
#